data_AF-A0A2V7XQE2-F1
#
_entry.id   AF-A0A2V7XQE2-F1
#
_cell.length_a   1.000
_cell.length_b   1.000
_cell.length_c   1.000
_cell.angle_alpha   90.00
_cell.angle_beta   90.00
_cell.angle_gamma   90.00
#
_symmetry.space_group_name_H-M   'P 1'
#
loop_
_entity.id
_entity.type
_entity.pdbx_description
1 polymer ?
#
loop_
_entity_poly.entity_id
_entity_poly.type
_entity_poly.pdbx_seq_one_letter_code
_entity_poly.pdbx_strand_id
1 'polypeptide(L)'
;MVGVQVAREAVRELHPTRIVISSLTQREVDEAVAILRAETRDVEFVAAAGDIFLPQSLQGIDRAELIANRKHFDALFSDESSLVELIRQHQPEVIVDCINTATAIAYLDVFTVTERTKMLLDGIEARRGSIEVGELQPLIRSVRELMIAQGVPQIVRHILFLHRALENSSVRVYVKVGTTGTGGMGINVPYTHSEDKPSAQLLSKSAIGFAHTGLLFLLARTPGASIIKEIKPGAMIGFKRLGETHVRLRGDRGPAFLIEPREETLGDRLDTHQPASSYRKFEGRDVPLKIIGADTGENGFFTIGEFQAITFPRQMEYVTPEEVARTTILEILGASTGRDVLSAIDGAITEPSYRAGVLRQQAIHAMQRLEESMAGKVLPSIAVGHLGPPKLSKLLIEAYLLREALGDDLAAMLRVAPAEMQTRVESYLSKNTQIVSLVTTIGIPILRADRRLTRGPRINIPPAPPNNAPSAIDRDAVEKYARTGWVDLRRQNFELWRERIERLSRSHPDIVAYGSAAFDATKYNDDRFVPGEVVGWLLTNEIDEQGMVGHRLF
;
A
#
# COMPACT_ATOMS: atom_id res chain seq x y z
N MET A 1 2.71 -3.10 24.68
CA MET A 1 3.95 -2.70 25.39
C MET A 1 4.47 -1.37 24.86
N VAL A 2 4.99 -1.30 23.63
CA VAL A 2 5.50 -0.05 23.03
C VAL A 2 4.44 1.06 23.03
N GLY A 3 3.22 0.78 22.58
CA GLY A 3 2.14 1.78 22.56
C GLY A 3 1.82 2.41 23.92
N VAL A 4 2.02 1.69 25.04
CA VAL A 4 1.84 2.26 26.38
C VAL A 4 2.97 3.23 26.73
N GLN A 5 4.22 2.90 26.36
CA GLN A 5 5.34 3.81 26.57
C GLN A 5 5.26 5.04 25.66
N VAL A 6 4.81 4.86 24.42
CA VAL A 6 4.50 5.98 23.52
C VAL A 6 3.44 6.88 24.14
N ALA A 7 2.37 6.32 24.71
CA ALA A 7 1.35 7.12 25.38
C ALA A 7 1.92 7.90 26.57
N ARG A 8 2.76 7.27 27.41
CA ARG A 8 3.45 7.97 28.52
C ARG A 8 4.32 9.11 28.04
N GLU A 9 5.12 8.87 27.01
CA GLU A 9 6.02 9.89 26.48
C GLU A 9 5.24 11.01 25.77
N ALA A 10 4.15 10.67 25.07
CA ALA A 10 3.24 11.66 24.48
C ALA A 10 2.61 12.56 25.54
N VAL A 11 2.21 12.02 26.70
CA VAL A 11 1.69 12.85 27.81
C VAL A 11 2.72 13.88 28.26
N ARG A 12 4.00 13.47 28.36
CA ARG A 12 5.09 14.32 28.86
C ARG A 12 5.47 15.42 27.88
N GLU A 13 5.53 15.11 26.59
CA GLU A 13 6.14 15.99 25.59
C GLU A 13 5.11 16.66 24.66
N LEU A 14 3.97 16.01 24.40
CA LEU A 14 2.94 16.52 23.47
C LEU A 14 1.74 17.13 24.19
N HIS A 15 1.52 16.81 25.47
CA HIS A 15 0.37 17.25 26.27
C HIS A 15 -0.99 17.13 25.57
N PRO A 16 -1.36 15.94 25.04
CA PRO A 16 -2.61 15.77 24.31
C PRO A 16 -3.81 15.83 25.26
N THR A 17 -4.96 16.30 24.77
CA THR A 17 -6.21 16.26 25.54
C THR A 17 -6.79 14.84 25.64
N ARG A 18 -6.53 14.00 24.63
CA ARG A 18 -7.05 12.63 24.52
C ARG A 18 -6.04 11.70 23.86
N ILE A 19 -5.95 10.45 24.36
CA ILE A 19 -5.21 9.36 23.75
C ILE A 19 -6.13 8.14 23.59
N VAL A 20 -6.22 7.61 22.37
CA VAL A 20 -6.94 6.36 22.07
C VAL A 20 -5.95 5.21 22.05
N ILE A 21 -6.17 4.19 22.87
CA ILE A 21 -5.35 2.98 22.93
C ILE A 21 -6.09 1.85 22.23
N SER A 22 -5.51 1.35 21.14
CA SER A 22 -6.06 0.25 20.35
C SER A 22 -5.25 -1.05 20.55
N SER A 23 -5.95 -2.18 20.75
CA SER A 23 -5.36 -3.53 20.76
C SER A 23 -6.38 -4.56 20.29
N LEU A 24 -5.95 -5.80 20.09
CA LEU A 24 -6.82 -6.88 19.60
C LEU A 24 -7.95 -7.22 20.59
N THR A 25 -7.66 -7.25 21.90
CA THR A 25 -8.63 -7.71 22.91
C THR A 25 -9.04 -6.61 23.89
N GLN A 26 -10.28 -6.68 24.36
CA GLN A 26 -10.82 -5.73 25.35
C GLN A 26 -9.99 -5.71 26.65
N ARG A 27 -9.57 -6.89 27.12
CA ARG A 27 -8.76 -7.01 28.33
C ARG A 27 -7.43 -6.25 28.21
N GLU A 28 -6.74 -6.33 27.07
CA GLU A 28 -5.45 -5.66 26.89
C GLU A 28 -5.58 -4.13 26.90
N VAL A 29 -6.61 -3.59 26.25
CA VAL A 29 -6.85 -2.14 26.25
C VAL A 29 -7.31 -1.64 27.61
N ASP A 30 -8.14 -2.39 28.32
CA ASP A 30 -8.60 -2.03 29.66
C ASP A 30 -7.42 -2.00 30.65
N GLU A 31 -6.55 -3.01 30.62
CA GLU A 31 -5.33 -3.05 31.42
C GLU A 31 -4.40 -1.85 31.10
N ALA A 32 -4.19 -1.57 29.81
CA ALA A 32 -3.34 -0.45 29.39
C ALA A 32 -3.90 0.91 29.85
N VAL A 33 -5.20 1.13 29.67
CA VAL A 33 -5.88 2.37 30.08
C VAL A 33 -5.90 2.51 31.60
N ALA A 34 -6.10 1.43 32.35
CA ALA A 34 -6.07 1.46 33.81
C ALA A 34 -4.69 1.89 34.34
N ILE A 35 -3.61 1.36 33.75
CA ILE A 35 -2.23 1.75 34.10
C ILE A 35 -2.01 3.24 33.82
N LEU A 36 -2.36 3.71 32.62
CA LEU A 36 -2.13 5.10 32.22
C LEU A 36 -2.95 6.11 33.06
N ARG A 37 -4.21 5.78 33.40
CA ARG A 37 -5.07 6.60 34.27
C ARG A 37 -4.59 6.67 35.72
N ALA A 38 -3.82 5.67 36.17
CA ALA A 38 -3.22 5.70 37.50
C ALA A 38 -2.05 6.68 37.58
N GLU A 39 -1.42 7.00 36.45
CA GLU A 39 -0.22 7.85 36.37
C GLU A 39 -0.56 9.34 36.17
N THR A 40 -1.67 9.64 35.51
CA THR A 40 -2.10 11.02 35.23
C THR A 40 -3.62 11.12 35.04
N ARG A 41 -4.17 12.29 35.36
CA ARG A 41 -5.58 12.66 35.11
C ARG A 41 -5.74 13.77 34.08
N ASP A 42 -4.63 14.29 33.55
CA ASP A 42 -4.63 15.45 32.66
C ASP A 42 -5.06 15.10 31.22
N VAL A 43 -5.09 13.80 30.90
CA VAL A 43 -5.38 13.28 29.56
C VAL A 43 -6.54 12.28 29.62
N GLU A 44 -7.48 12.39 28.67
CA GLU A 44 -8.55 11.42 28.50
C GLU A 44 -8.03 10.18 27.75
N PHE A 45 -7.95 9.04 28.45
CA PHE A 45 -7.63 7.75 27.81
C PHE A 45 -8.90 7.01 27.38
N VAL A 46 -8.96 6.62 26.10
CA VAL A 46 -10.08 5.89 25.49
C VAL A 46 -9.59 4.50 25.01
N ALA A 47 -10.34 3.45 25.32
CA ALA A 47 -10.04 2.09 24.89
C ALA A 47 -10.76 1.75 23.58
N ALA A 48 -10.05 1.11 22.65
CA ALA A 48 -10.60 0.60 21.39
C ALA A 48 -10.12 -0.82 21.11
N ALA A 49 -10.99 -1.82 21.29
CA ALA A 49 -10.64 -3.22 21.04
C ALA A 49 -11.11 -3.68 19.65
N GLY A 50 -10.29 -4.50 18.99
CA GLY A 50 -10.66 -5.16 17.73
C GLY A 50 -9.48 -5.43 16.81
N ASP A 51 -9.71 -6.30 15.83
CA ASP A 51 -8.77 -6.53 14.74
C ASP A 51 -8.91 -5.40 13.70
N ILE A 52 -7.88 -4.55 13.62
CA ILE A 52 -7.86 -3.40 12.70
C ILE A 52 -7.84 -3.80 11.21
N PHE A 53 -7.53 -5.06 10.89
CA PHE A 53 -7.49 -5.58 9.53
C PHE A 53 -8.84 -6.13 9.07
N LEU A 54 -9.74 -6.45 10.00
CA LEU A 54 -11.07 -6.97 9.70
C LEU A 54 -12.12 -5.85 9.60
N PRO A 55 -13.13 -6.01 8.74
CA PRO A 55 -14.35 -5.20 8.81
C PRO A 55 -15.03 -5.30 10.18
N GLN A 56 -15.77 -4.26 10.56
CA GLN A 56 -16.48 -4.21 11.84
C GLN A 56 -17.51 -5.35 11.99
N SER A 57 -18.14 -5.74 10.87
CA SER A 57 -19.11 -6.85 10.79
C SER A 57 -18.50 -8.23 11.07
N LEU A 58 -17.18 -8.36 10.98
CA LEU A 58 -16.45 -9.62 11.11
C LEU A 58 -15.62 -9.71 12.41
N GLN A 59 -15.76 -8.74 13.31
CA GLN A 59 -15.03 -8.72 14.58
C GLN A 59 -15.39 -9.94 15.45
N GLY A 60 -14.38 -10.56 16.07
CA GLY A 60 -14.54 -11.70 16.97
C GLY A 60 -14.79 -13.05 16.28
N ILE A 61 -14.92 -13.09 14.95
CA ILE A 61 -15.07 -14.34 14.19
C ILE A 61 -13.70 -14.99 14.00
N ASP A 62 -13.61 -16.31 14.24
CA ASP A 62 -12.36 -17.03 14.06
C ASP A 62 -12.04 -17.23 12.56
N ARG A 63 -10.73 -17.34 12.27
CA ARG A 63 -10.25 -17.47 10.90
C ARG A 63 -10.80 -18.71 10.17
N ALA A 64 -10.96 -19.85 10.86
CA ALA A 64 -11.49 -21.05 10.22
C ALA A 64 -12.96 -20.86 9.82
N GLU A 65 -13.75 -20.18 10.66
CA GLU A 65 -15.12 -19.80 10.34
C GLU A 65 -15.19 -18.78 9.19
N LEU A 66 -14.34 -17.75 9.17
CA LEU A 66 -14.26 -16.76 8.08
C LEU A 66 -14.05 -17.41 6.70
N ILE A 67 -13.24 -18.47 6.65
CA ILE A 67 -12.91 -19.20 5.42
C ILE A 67 -14.01 -20.18 5.02
N ALA A 68 -14.59 -20.87 6.01
CA ALA A 68 -15.63 -21.86 5.78
C ALA A 68 -16.92 -21.19 5.25
N ASN A 69 -17.29 -20.04 5.81
CA ASN A 69 -18.49 -19.31 5.42
C ASN A 69 -18.25 -18.41 4.21
N ARG A 70 -18.96 -18.68 3.10
CA ARG A 70 -18.82 -17.93 1.85
C ARG A 70 -19.14 -16.43 2.00
N LYS A 71 -20.17 -16.09 2.78
CA LYS A 71 -20.58 -14.70 2.98
C LYS A 71 -19.52 -13.90 3.73
N HIS A 72 -18.93 -14.50 4.77
CA HIS A 72 -17.85 -13.87 5.53
C HIS A 72 -16.60 -13.72 4.65
N PHE A 73 -16.25 -14.75 3.88
CA PHE A 73 -15.14 -14.71 2.93
C PHE A 73 -15.31 -13.61 1.88
N ASP A 74 -16.50 -13.44 1.29
CA ASP A 74 -16.74 -12.40 0.30
C ASP A 74 -16.70 -10.99 0.92
N ALA A 75 -17.25 -10.83 2.13
CA ALA A 75 -17.19 -9.58 2.90
C ALA A 75 -15.75 -9.15 3.20
N LEU A 76 -14.82 -10.12 3.35
CA LEU A 76 -13.41 -9.80 3.46
C LEU A 76 -12.93 -8.99 2.26
N PHE A 77 -13.50 -9.03 1.06
CA PHE A 77 -13.00 -8.28 -0.11
C PHE A 77 -13.81 -7.02 -0.44
N SER A 78 -15.06 -6.92 0.03
CA SER A 78 -15.95 -5.79 -0.28
C SER A 78 -15.88 -4.67 0.75
N ASP A 79 -15.69 -5.01 2.03
CA ASP A 79 -15.92 -4.06 3.13
C ASP A 79 -14.63 -3.32 3.53
N GLU A 80 -14.79 -2.13 4.13
CA GLU A 80 -13.68 -1.34 4.70
C GLU A 80 -13.18 -2.00 6.00
N SER A 81 -11.90 -1.79 6.33
CA SER A 81 -11.34 -2.29 7.60
C SER A 81 -11.71 -1.37 8.77
N SER A 82 -11.83 -1.93 9.96
CA SER A 82 -12.18 -1.20 11.19
C SER A 82 -11.20 -0.08 11.56
N LEU A 83 -9.96 -0.11 11.04
CA LEU A 83 -9.02 1.02 11.15
C LEU A 83 -9.61 2.33 10.61
N VAL A 84 -10.28 2.25 9.45
CA VAL A 84 -10.87 3.43 8.80
C VAL A 84 -11.97 4.01 9.69
N GLU A 85 -12.79 3.15 10.29
CA GLU A 85 -13.83 3.56 11.23
C GLU A 85 -13.25 4.17 12.50
N LEU A 86 -12.17 3.60 13.04
CA LEU A 86 -11.50 4.11 14.24
C LEU A 86 -10.94 5.52 14.01
N ILE A 87 -10.30 5.76 12.87
CA ILE A 87 -9.80 7.09 12.47
C ILE A 87 -10.97 8.05 12.31
N ARG A 88 -12.04 7.62 11.63
CA ARG A 88 -13.23 8.45 11.39
C ARG A 88 -13.92 8.84 12.69
N GLN A 89 -14.03 7.92 13.64
CA GLN A 89 -14.69 8.11 14.93
C GLN A 89 -13.92 9.06 15.83
N HIS A 90 -12.59 8.93 15.90
CA HIS A 90 -11.79 9.67 16.87
C HIS A 90 -11.11 10.92 16.31
N GLN A 91 -11.01 11.06 14.98
CA GLN A 91 -10.33 12.18 14.31
C GLN A 91 -8.98 12.54 14.97
N PRO A 92 -8.04 11.58 15.10
CA PRO A 92 -6.76 11.87 15.74
C PRO A 92 -5.91 12.83 14.90
N GLU A 93 -5.09 13.65 15.54
CA GLU A 93 -4.06 14.46 14.84
C GLU A 93 -2.76 13.67 14.62
N VAL A 94 -2.49 12.68 15.47
CA VAL A 94 -1.29 11.83 15.41
C VAL A 94 -1.71 10.37 15.58
N ILE A 95 -1.18 9.50 14.72
CA ILE A 95 -1.31 8.06 14.85
C ILE A 95 0.08 7.47 15.06
N VAL A 96 0.23 6.67 16.11
CA VAL A 96 1.40 5.80 16.28
C VAL A 96 0.95 4.35 16.18
N ASP A 97 1.35 3.71 15.09
CA ASP A 97 1.06 2.30 14.84
C ASP A 97 2.19 1.43 15.40
N CYS A 98 1.94 0.83 16.57
CA CYS A 98 2.82 -0.16 17.19
C CYS A 98 2.41 -1.61 16.92
N ILE A 99 1.47 -1.86 16.01
CA ILE A 99 1.02 -3.21 15.67
C ILE A 99 2.04 -3.83 14.72
N ASN A 100 2.48 -5.05 15.01
CA ASN A 100 3.35 -5.76 14.08
C ASN A 100 2.55 -6.35 12.91
N THR A 101 2.23 -5.50 11.95
CA THR A 101 1.48 -5.83 10.73
C THR A 101 2.11 -6.99 9.96
N ALA A 102 3.44 -7.07 9.94
CA ALA A 102 4.14 -8.13 9.25
C ALA A 102 3.90 -9.49 9.91
N THR A 103 3.88 -9.57 11.25
CA THR A 103 3.47 -10.78 11.97
C THR A 103 2.02 -11.15 11.69
N ALA A 104 1.10 -10.17 11.79
CA ALA A 104 -0.32 -10.44 11.56
C ALA A 104 -0.59 -11.05 10.17
N ILE A 105 0.16 -10.63 9.15
CA ILE A 105 0.01 -11.10 7.77
C ILE A 105 0.85 -12.36 7.47
N ALA A 106 2.12 -12.42 7.91
CA ALA A 106 3.03 -13.49 7.51
C ALA A 106 2.74 -14.85 8.16
N TYR A 107 2.08 -14.87 9.32
CA TYR A 107 1.74 -16.10 10.03
C TYR A 107 0.53 -16.85 9.45
N LEU A 108 0.01 -16.42 8.29
CA LEU A 108 -1.05 -17.12 7.56
C LEU A 108 -0.55 -18.41 6.85
N ASP A 109 0.76 -18.68 6.93
CA ASP A 109 1.46 -19.87 6.47
C ASP A 109 1.14 -20.26 5.02
N VAL A 110 1.49 -19.35 4.12
CA VAL A 110 1.28 -19.53 2.68
C VAL A 110 1.98 -20.79 2.15
N PHE A 111 3.10 -21.22 2.75
CA PHE A 111 3.88 -22.35 2.27
C PHE A 111 3.13 -23.66 2.51
N THR A 112 2.70 -23.94 3.75
CA THR A 112 1.92 -25.14 4.05
C THR A 112 0.58 -25.13 3.31
N VAL A 113 -0.09 -23.98 3.21
CA VAL A 113 -1.35 -23.89 2.46
C VAL A 113 -1.12 -24.15 0.96
N THR A 114 -0.01 -23.69 0.38
CA THR A 114 0.34 -23.94 -1.02
C THR A 114 0.60 -25.41 -1.27
N GLU A 115 1.43 -26.06 -0.45
CA GLU A 115 1.73 -27.49 -0.57
C GLU A 115 0.47 -28.33 -0.44
N ARG A 116 -0.36 -28.06 0.57
CA ARG A 116 -1.64 -28.76 0.75
C ARG A 116 -2.58 -28.54 -0.44
N THR A 117 -2.67 -27.32 -0.95
CA THR A 117 -3.51 -27.00 -2.13
C THR A 117 -3.01 -27.76 -3.36
N LYS A 118 -1.69 -27.81 -3.56
CA LYS A 118 -1.07 -28.57 -4.64
C LYS A 118 -1.36 -30.07 -4.50
N MET A 119 -1.19 -30.65 -3.32
CA MET A 119 -1.49 -32.07 -3.08
C MET A 119 -2.95 -32.40 -3.40
N LEU A 120 -3.88 -31.54 -2.99
CA LEU A 120 -5.31 -31.70 -3.30
C LEU A 120 -5.58 -31.59 -4.80
N LEU A 121 -4.92 -30.66 -5.49
CA LEU A 121 -5.03 -30.49 -6.93
C LEU A 121 -4.47 -31.70 -7.69
N ASP A 122 -3.26 -32.15 -7.37
CA ASP A 122 -2.61 -33.31 -7.99
C ASP A 122 -3.47 -34.57 -7.79
N GLY A 123 -4.07 -34.74 -6.61
CA GLY A 123 -4.97 -35.87 -6.32
C GLY A 123 -6.27 -35.83 -7.16
N ILE A 124 -6.75 -34.65 -7.48
CA ILE A 124 -7.90 -34.44 -8.37
C ILE A 124 -7.51 -34.70 -9.84
N GLU A 125 -6.37 -34.19 -10.28
CA GLU A 125 -5.86 -34.38 -11.66
C GLU A 125 -5.53 -35.84 -11.98
N ALA A 126 -5.01 -36.59 -11.00
CA ALA A 126 -4.69 -38.00 -11.16
C ALA A 126 -5.93 -38.90 -11.28
N ARG A 127 -7.13 -38.37 -10.98
CA ARG A 127 -8.35 -39.16 -10.92
C ARG A 127 -8.95 -39.38 -12.31
N ARG A 128 -9.39 -40.62 -12.55
CA ARG A 128 -10.15 -40.99 -13.75
C ARG A 128 -11.62 -41.12 -13.38
N GLY A 129 -12.48 -40.31 -14.00
CA GLY A 129 -13.93 -40.33 -13.78
C GLY A 129 -14.49 -38.97 -13.34
N SER A 130 -15.80 -38.92 -13.09
CA SER A 130 -16.46 -37.72 -12.55
C SER A 130 -16.08 -37.49 -11.10
N ILE A 131 -15.91 -36.21 -10.73
CA ILE A 131 -15.66 -35.78 -9.35
C ILE A 131 -16.93 -35.13 -8.82
N GLU A 132 -17.41 -35.58 -7.66
CA GLU A 132 -18.55 -34.94 -7.03
C GLU A 132 -18.17 -33.59 -6.41
N VAL A 133 -19.11 -32.64 -6.40
CA VAL A 133 -18.90 -31.29 -5.86
C VAL A 133 -18.54 -31.33 -4.36
N GLY A 134 -19.04 -32.33 -3.62
CA GLY A 134 -18.69 -32.55 -2.21
C GLY A 134 -17.21 -32.89 -2.02
N GLU A 135 -16.61 -33.63 -2.95
CA GLU A 135 -15.19 -34.00 -2.91
C GLU A 135 -14.27 -32.81 -3.20
N LEU A 136 -14.78 -31.74 -3.83
CA LEU A 136 -14.03 -30.50 -4.06
C LEU A 136 -13.96 -29.59 -2.83
N GLN A 137 -14.75 -29.83 -1.78
CA GLN A 137 -14.80 -28.95 -0.61
C GLN A 137 -13.44 -28.72 0.07
N PRO A 138 -12.59 -29.76 0.27
CA PRO A 138 -11.23 -29.55 0.80
C PRO A 138 -10.38 -28.66 -0.10
N LEU A 139 -10.46 -28.83 -1.43
CA LEU A 139 -9.75 -27.98 -2.38
C LEU A 139 -10.29 -26.54 -2.34
N ILE A 140 -11.61 -26.35 -2.39
CA ILE A 140 -12.25 -25.02 -2.34
C ILE A 140 -11.84 -24.29 -1.06
N ARG A 141 -11.87 -24.98 0.08
CA ARG A 141 -11.41 -24.42 1.35
C ARG A 141 -9.93 -24.05 1.26
N SER A 142 -9.08 -24.96 0.80
CA SER A 142 -7.63 -24.69 0.70
C SER A 142 -7.31 -23.53 -0.25
N VAL A 143 -8.05 -23.38 -1.35
CA VAL A 143 -7.93 -22.24 -2.26
C VAL A 143 -8.36 -20.94 -1.59
N ARG A 144 -9.46 -20.92 -0.83
CA ARG A 144 -9.85 -19.73 -0.04
C ARG A 144 -8.79 -19.37 1.00
N GLU A 145 -8.25 -20.36 1.71
CA GLU A 145 -7.14 -20.16 2.66
C GLU A 145 -5.93 -19.56 1.95
N LEU A 146 -5.60 -20.06 0.75
CA LEU A 146 -4.48 -19.58 -0.05
C LEU A 146 -4.67 -18.13 -0.49
N MET A 147 -5.87 -17.76 -0.95
CA MET A 147 -6.19 -16.40 -1.40
C MET A 147 -5.96 -15.35 -0.30
N ILE A 148 -6.31 -15.66 0.95
CA ILE A 148 -6.12 -14.72 2.06
C ILE A 148 -4.72 -14.80 2.67
N ALA A 149 -4.00 -15.92 2.50
CA ALA A 149 -2.64 -16.09 3.01
C ALA A 149 -1.57 -15.34 2.20
N GLN A 150 -1.92 -14.77 1.04
CA GLN A 150 -0.99 -13.99 0.24
C GLN A 150 -0.67 -12.65 0.91
N GLY A 151 0.57 -12.49 1.40
CA GLY A 151 0.93 -11.32 2.19
C GLY A 151 0.96 -10.00 1.41
N VAL A 152 1.44 -10.01 0.15
CA VAL A 152 1.53 -8.78 -0.67
C VAL A 152 0.15 -8.17 -0.97
N PRO A 153 -0.86 -8.93 -1.45
CA PRO A 153 -2.21 -8.40 -1.61
C PRO A 153 -2.80 -7.81 -0.33
N GLN A 154 -2.57 -8.46 0.83
CA GLN A 154 -3.07 -7.99 2.12
C GLN A 154 -2.45 -6.64 2.51
N ILE A 155 -1.12 -6.51 2.43
CA ILE A 155 -0.45 -5.26 2.83
C ILE A 155 -0.75 -4.11 1.86
N VAL A 156 -0.84 -4.39 0.55
CA VAL A 156 -1.25 -3.37 -0.43
C VAL A 156 -2.64 -2.86 -0.11
N ARG A 157 -3.60 -3.75 0.18
CA ARG A 157 -4.94 -3.34 0.53
C ARG A 157 -4.99 -2.55 1.84
N HIS A 158 -4.24 -2.96 2.86
CA HIS A 158 -4.12 -2.23 4.11
C HIS A 158 -3.64 -0.79 3.88
N ILE A 159 -2.61 -0.61 3.04
CA ILE A 159 -2.09 0.71 2.67
C ILE A 159 -3.11 1.54 1.88
N LEU A 160 -3.87 0.93 0.96
CA LEU A 160 -4.93 1.64 0.23
C LEU A 160 -6.05 2.14 1.15
N PHE A 161 -6.38 1.40 2.20
CA PHE A 161 -7.33 1.85 3.22
C PHE A 161 -6.74 2.94 4.11
N LEU A 162 -5.49 2.78 4.55
CA LEU A 162 -4.79 3.79 5.32
C LEU A 162 -4.72 5.11 4.55
N HIS A 163 -4.32 5.09 3.28
CA HIS A 163 -4.26 6.27 2.41
C HIS A 163 -5.60 7.01 2.37
N ARG A 164 -6.69 6.31 2.06
CA ARG A 164 -8.03 6.89 2.01
C ARG A 164 -8.48 7.45 3.36
N ALA A 165 -8.12 6.79 4.45
CA ALA A 165 -8.45 7.26 5.80
C ALA A 165 -7.67 8.54 6.13
N LEU A 166 -6.38 8.59 5.81
CA LEU A 166 -5.53 9.76 6.07
C LEU A 166 -5.97 10.98 5.24
N GLU A 167 -6.26 10.82 3.94
CA GLU A 167 -6.74 11.92 3.08
C GLU A 167 -8.00 12.60 3.59
N ASN A 168 -8.89 11.86 4.26
CA ASN A 168 -10.19 12.34 4.71
C ASN A 168 -10.26 12.57 6.23
N SER A 169 -9.12 12.84 6.86
CA SER A 169 -9.02 12.99 8.33
C SER A 169 -8.15 14.18 8.74
N SER A 170 -8.19 14.52 10.03
CA SER A 170 -7.31 15.52 10.65
C SER A 170 -5.91 14.99 10.97
N VAL A 171 -5.53 13.79 10.52
CA VAL A 171 -4.24 13.19 10.86
C VAL A 171 -3.12 13.98 10.18
N ARG A 172 -2.23 14.54 11.01
CA ARG A 172 -1.07 15.31 10.57
C ARG A 172 0.19 14.45 10.51
N VAL A 173 0.34 13.50 11.43
CA VAL A 173 1.51 12.63 11.52
C VAL A 173 1.07 11.18 11.73
N TYR A 174 1.58 10.27 10.91
CA TYR A 174 1.48 8.83 11.10
C TYR A 174 2.89 8.26 11.29
N VAL A 175 3.14 7.61 12.42
CA VAL A 175 4.41 6.93 12.71
C VAL A 175 4.19 5.44 12.81
N LYS A 176 4.89 4.68 11.98
CA LYS A 176 4.96 3.23 12.09
C LYS A 176 6.13 2.81 12.99
N VAL A 177 5.86 2.00 14.01
CA VAL A 177 6.89 1.17 14.64
C VAL A 177 6.92 -0.18 13.90
N GLY A 178 7.86 -0.30 12.98
CA GLY A 178 8.00 -1.46 12.09
C GLY A 178 8.75 -2.63 12.73
N THR A 179 9.05 -3.65 11.93
CA THR A 179 9.90 -4.79 12.33
C THR A 179 10.86 -5.18 11.22
N THR A 180 12.10 -5.54 11.54
CA THR A 180 13.01 -6.16 10.55
C THR A 180 12.67 -7.62 10.27
N GLY A 181 11.75 -8.22 11.03
CA GLY A 181 11.42 -9.65 10.96
C GLY A 181 12.37 -10.53 11.79
N THR A 182 13.68 -10.32 11.65
CA THR A 182 14.75 -11.10 12.30
C THR A 182 15.43 -10.40 13.49
N GLY A 183 14.94 -9.23 13.93
CA GLY A 183 15.56 -8.44 15.00
C GLY A 183 16.99 -7.99 14.65
N GLY A 184 17.19 -7.43 13.47
CA GLY A 184 18.50 -6.97 12.96
C GLY A 184 19.48 -8.07 12.57
N MET A 185 19.21 -9.33 12.93
CA MET A 185 20.05 -10.47 12.58
C MET A 185 19.87 -10.82 11.09
N GLY A 186 20.92 -11.24 10.42
CA GLY A 186 20.85 -11.64 9.00
C GLY A 186 19.98 -12.88 8.74
N ILE A 187 20.10 -13.47 7.54
CA ILE A 187 19.32 -14.64 7.12
C ILE A 187 19.48 -15.88 8.03
N ASN A 188 20.64 -16.03 8.68
CA ASN A 188 20.98 -17.18 9.49
C ASN A 188 20.84 -16.88 11.00
N VAL A 189 19.63 -16.50 11.43
CA VAL A 189 19.35 -16.18 12.83
C VAL A 189 19.13 -17.46 13.66
N PRO A 190 19.74 -17.58 14.85
CA PRO A 190 19.58 -18.78 15.66
C PRO A 190 18.21 -18.88 16.36
N TYR A 191 17.49 -17.76 16.46
CA TYR A 191 16.20 -17.61 17.13
C TYR A 191 15.05 -17.74 16.12
N THR A 192 14.63 -18.97 15.86
CA THR A 192 13.42 -19.29 15.11
C THR A 192 12.39 -19.87 16.08
N HIS A 193 11.08 -19.66 15.85
CA HIS A 193 10.03 -20.21 16.71
C HIS A 193 9.85 -21.73 16.49
N SER A 194 10.93 -22.50 16.68
CA SER A 194 11.02 -23.93 16.37
C SER A 194 10.84 -24.26 14.88
N GLU A 195 11.19 -23.31 14.00
CA GLU A 195 11.16 -23.47 12.54
C GLU A 195 12.54 -23.84 11.99
N ASP A 196 12.57 -24.52 10.84
CA ASP A 196 13.80 -24.86 10.13
C ASP A 196 14.66 -23.63 9.82
N LYS A 197 15.98 -23.84 9.68
CA LYS A 197 16.95 -22.76 9.39
C LYS A 197 17.47 -22.88 7.96
N PRO A 198 17.33 -21.84 7.11
CA PRO A 198 16.59 -20.59 7.32
C PRO A 198 15.06 -20.78 7.19
N SER A 199 14.28 -20.14 8.05
CA SER A 199 12.82 -20.28 8.06
C SER A 199 12.18 -19.44 6.95
N ALA A 200 11.46 -20.11 6.04
CA ALA A 200 10.67 -19.43 5.01
C ALA A 200 9.58 -18.52 5.63
N GLN A 201 9.01 -18.91 6.77
CA GLN A 201 8.02 -18.12 7.50
C GLN A 201 8.63 -16.84 8.08
N LEU A 202 9.83 -16.93 8.68
CA LEU A 202 10.54 -15.78 9.21
C LEU A 202 11.01 -14.81 8.10
N LEU A 203 11.45 -15.36 6.96
CA LEU A 203 11.80 -14.56 5.79
C LEU A 203 10.58 -13.88 5.18
N SER A 204 9.42 -14.54 5.19
CA SER A 204 8.14 -13.94 4.79
C SER A 204 7.79 -12.74 5.68
N LYS A 205 7.95 -12.84 7.01
CA LYS A 205 7.77 -11.70 7.93
C LYS A 205 8.70 -10.53 7.58
N SER A 206 9.96 -10.82 7.27
CA SER A 206 10.93 -9.80 6.86
C SER A 206 10.54 -9.13 5.54
N ALA A 207 10.15 -9.93 4.53
CA ALA A 207 9.70 -9.45 3.24
C ALA A 207 8.46 -8.54 3.36
N ILE A 208 7.45 -8.95 4.14
CA ILE A 208 6.26 -8.13 4.39
C ILE A 208 6.60 -6.86 5.19
N GLY A 209 7.49 -6.96 6.17
CA GLY A 209 7.96 -5.81 6.94
C GLY A 209 8.59 -4.73 6.07
N PHE A 210 9.41 -5.10 5.09
CA PHE A 210 10.01 -4.14 4.15
C PHE A 210 9.10 -3.77 2.97
N ALA A 211 8.16 -4.64 2.58
CA ALA A 211 7.08 -4.25 1.67
C ALA A 211 6.23 -3.13 2.29
N HIS A 212 5.97 -3.20 3.60
CA HIS A 212 5.30 -2.13 4.34
C HIS A 212 6.12 -0.83 4.30
N THR A 213 7.42 -0.86 4.60
CA THR A 213 8.34 0.29 4.45
C THR A 213 8.27 0.90 3.05
N GLY A 214 8.36 0.08 2.00
CA GLY A 214 8.32 0.56 0.61
C GLY A 214 6.98 1.20 0.24
N LEU A 215 5.87 0.70 0.76
CA LEU A 215 4.55 1.30 0.54
C LEU A 215 4.35 2.58 1.38
N LEU A 216 4.86 2.64 2.60
CA LEU A 216 4.87 3.86 3.42
C LEU A 216 5.75 4.95 2.79
N PHE A 217 6.85 4.59 2.13
CA PHE A 217 7.67 5.51 1.35
C PHE A 217 6.87 6.16 0.21
N LEU A 218 5.98 5.40 -0.46
CA LEU A 218 5.08 5.98 -1.47
C LEU A 218 4.11 6.97 -0.82
N LEU A 219 3.48 6.59 0.30
CA LEU A 219 2.55 7.47 1.02
C LEU A 219 3.23 8.76 1.51
N ALA A 220 4.47 8.65 2.02
CA ALA A 220 5.26 9.79 2.47
C ALA A 220 5.51 10.81 1.35
N ARG A 221 5.49 10.37 0.08
CA ARG A 221 5.71 11.20 -1.10
C ARG A 221 4.43 11.56 -1.84
N THR A 222 3.27 11.16 -1.31
CA THR A 222 1.97 11.55 -1.84
C THR A 222 1.61 12.97 -1.36
N PRO A 223 1.39 13.93 -2.26
CA PRO A 223 1.02 15.30 -1.88
C PRO A 223 -0.30 15.35 -1.10
N GLY A 224 -0.39 16.27 -0.15
CA GLY A 224 -1.60 16.46 0.66
C GLY A 224 -1.87 15.34 1.67
N ALA A 225 -1.03 14.31 1.74
CA ALA A 225 -1.09 13.29 2.77
C ALA A 225 -0.48 13.76 4.10
N SER A 226 -0.77 13.02 5.18
CA SER A 226 -0.13 13.18 6.48
C SER A 226 1.40 12.96 6.38
N ILE A 227 2.17 13.54 7.30
CA ILE A 227 3.60 13.24 7.45
C ILE A 227 3.73 11.77 7.87
N ILE A 228 4.41 10.97 7.06
CA ILE A 228 4.62 9.54 7.31
C ILE A 228 6.06 9.33 7.77
N LYS A 229 6.24 8.61 8.89
CA LYS A 229 7.56 8.23 9.43
C LYS A 229 7.58 6.76 9.82
N GLU A 230 8.77 6.14 9.82
CA GLU A 230 8.94 4.77 10.33
C GLU A 230 10.15 4.65 11.24
N ILE A 231 9.96 4.08 12.42
CA ILE A 231 11.02 3.60 13.29
C ILE A 231 11.01 2.08 13.26
N LYS A 232 12.16 1.47 12.99
CA LYS A 232 12.25 0.02 12.80
C LYS A 232 13.28 -0.58 13.75
N PRO A 233 12.87 -1.07 14.93
CA PRO A 233 13.77 -1.73 15.86
C PRO A 233 14.50 -2.92 15.21
N GLY A 234 15.82 -2.88 15.24
CA GLY A 234 16.71 -3.94 14.78
C GLY A 234 17.24 -4.80 15.93
N ALA A 235 16.46 -4.95 17.00
CA ALA A 235 16.78 -5.72 18.20
C ALA A 235 15.47 -6.24 18.81
N MET A 236 15.57 -7.13 19.81
CA MET A 236 14.39 -7.50 20.60
C MET A 236 13.88 -6.25 21.34
N ILE A 237 12.57 -6.04 21.39
CA ILE A 237 12.02 -4.98 22.26
C ILE A 237 11.83 -5.60 23.65
N GLY A 238 12.50 -5.04 24.67
CA GLY A 238 12.73 -5.57 26.02
C GLY A 238 11.63 -6.45 26.64
N PHE A 239 11.04 -6.03 27.75
CA PHE A 239 10.00 -6.81 28.44
C PHE A 239 8.97 -5.91 29.13
N LYS A 240 7.73 -6.39 29.20
CA LYS A 240 6.61 -5.74 29.88
C LYS A 240 6.69 -5.94 31.38
N ARG A 241 7.02 -7.15 31.81
CA ARG A 241 7.09 -7.55 33.22
C ARG A 241 7.96 -8.80 33.41
N LEU A 242 8.44 -8.98 34.64
CA LEU A 242 9.02 -10.23 35.12
C LEU A 242 8.01 -10.92 36.03
N GLY A 243 8.03 -12.25 36.07
CA GLY A 243 7.21 -12.97 37.02
C GLY A 243 7.14 -14.46 36.74
N GLU A 244 6.17 -15.11 37.36
CA GLU A 244 5.80 -16.49 37.07
C GLU A 244 4.79 -16.51 35.91
N THR A 245 4.91 -17.49 35.02
CA THR A 245 3.87 -17.83 34.06
C THR A 245 3.60 -19.33 34.06
N HIS A 246 2.37 -19.71 33.71
CA HIS A 246 2.09 -21.07 33.29
C HIS A 246 2.43 -21.17 31.81
N VAL A 247 3.37 -22.06 31.47
CA VAL A 247 3.76 -22.31 30.09
C VAL A 247 2.56 -22.84 29.32
N ARG A 248 2.35 -22.36 28.10
CA ARG A 248 1.39 -22.92 27.15
C ARG A 248 2.19 -23.43 25.96
N LEU A 249 1.99 -24.69 25.59
CA LEU A 249 2.63 -25.25 24.41
C LEU A 249 1.98 -24.66 23.15
N ARG A 250 2.76 -24.57 22.07
CA ARG A 250 2.28 -24.01 20.79
C ARG A 250 1.12 -24.86 20.27
N GLY A 251 -0.05 -24.23 20.07
CA GLY A 251 -1.27 -24.90 19.62
C GLY A 251 -2.26 -25.22 20.74
N ASP A 252 -1.83 -25.21 22.00
CA ASP A 252 -2.70 -25.49 23.14
C ASP A 252 -3.39 -24.25 23.69
N ARG A 253 -4.68 -24.39 24.00
CA ARG A 253 -5.47 -23.33 24.65
C ARG A 253 -5.27 -23.31 26.18
N GLY A 254 -4.81 -24.41 26.76
CA GLY A 254 -4.64 -24.60 28.20
C GLY A 254 -3.20 -24.48 28.68
N PRO A 255 -2.98 -24.37 30.00
CA PRO A 255 -1.65 -24.45 30.59
C PRO A 255 -1.06 -25.87 30.42
N ALA A 256 0.25 -25.93 30.24
CA ALA A 256 1.01 -27.17 30.19
C ALA A 256 1.25 -27.71 31.60
N PHE A 257 1.32 -29.04 31.70
CA PHE A 257 1.64 -29.76 32.92
C PHE A 257 2.87 -30.63 32.68
N LEU A 258 3.65 -30.87 33.73
CA LEU A 258 4.80 -31.77 33.66
C LEU A 258 4.33 -33.20 33.41
N ILE A 259 5.04 -33.89 32.54
CA ILE A 259 4.83 -35.30 32.20
C ILE A 259 6.08 -36.10 32.55
N GLU A 260 5.90 -37.38 32.89
CA GLU A 260 7.02 -38.31 33.02
C GLU A 260 7.56 -38.62 31.63
N PRO A 261 8.86 -38.38 31.36
CA PRO A 261 9.45 -38.73 30.09
C PRO A 261 9.45 -40.26 29.91
N ARG A 262 9.43 -40.70 28.66
CA ARG A 262 9.61 -42.11 28.30
C ARG A 262 10.79 -42.23 27.36
N GLU A 263 11.58 -43.26 27.56
CA GLU A 263 12.59 -43.66 26.61
C GLU A 263 11.92 -44.53 25.54
N GLU A 264 12.26 -44.25 24.28
CA GLU A 264 11.83 -45.03 23.13
C GLU A 264 13.07 -45.46 22.35
N THR A 265 13.13 -46.72 21.95
CA THR A 265 14.18 -47.22 21.06
C THR A 265 13.88 -46.74 19.65
N LEU A 266 14.84 -46.04 19.03
CA LEU A 266 14.69 -45.53 17.66
C LEU A 266 14.56 -46.69 16.66
N GLY A 267 13.43 -46.76 15.96
CA GLY A 267 13.19 -47.65 14.82
C GLY A 267 13.25 -46.93 13.48
N ASP A 268 12.75 -47.59 12.42
CA ASP A 268 12.68 -47.02 11.05
C ASP A 268 11.68 -45.86 10.93
N ARG A 269 10.80 -45.68 11.93
CA ARG A 269 9.78 -44.64 11.98
C ARG A 269 9.75 -44.04 13.38
N LEU A 270 9.70 -42.72 13.46
CA LEU A 270 9.53 -41.95 14.70
C LEU A 270 8.23 -41.17 14.61
N ASP A 271 7.34 -41.36 15.58
CA ASP A 271 6.16 -40.52 15.71
C ASP A 271 6.56 -39.21 16.42
N THR A 272 6.48 -38.10 15.68
CA THR A 272 6.86 -36.77 16.19
C THR A 272 5.74 -36.11 17.01
N HIS A 273 4.53 -36.68 17.01
CA HIS A 273 3.40 -36.14 17.76
C HIS A 273 2.54 -37.24 18.38
N GLN A 274 2.82 -37.56 19.63
CA GLN A 274 2.01 -38.48 20.43
C GLN A 274 0.99 -37.72 21.28
N PRO A 275 -0.23 -38.25 21.47
CA PRO A 275 -1.24 -37.60 22.30
C PRO A 275 -0.75 -37.52 23.75
N ALA A 276 -0.88 -36.35 24.41
CA ALA A 276 -0.43 -36.17 25.78
C ALA A 276 -1.03 -37.19 26.78
N SER A 277 -2.23 -37.71 26.50
CA SER A 277 -2.87 -38.78 27.27
C SER A 277 -2.12 -40.11 27.24
N SER A 278 -1.20 -40.30 26.29
CA SER A 278 -0.34 -41.48 26.24
C SER A 278 0.74 -41.44 27.33
N TYR A 279 1.08 -40.27 27.88
CA TYR A 279 2.12 -40.09 28.91
C TYR A 279 1.54 -40.12 30.32
N ARG A 280 2.37 -40.51 31.30
CA ARG A 280 2.01 -40.39 32.71
C ARG A 280 2.26 -38.96 33.17
N LYS A 281 1.40 -38.48 34.08
CA LYS A 281 1.61 -37.21 34.76
C LYS A 281 2.86 -37.29 35.64
N PHE A 282 3.63 -36.21 35.71
CA PHE A 282 4.83 -36.15 36.55
C PHE A 282 4.49 -36.44 38.02
N GLU A 283 5.14 -37.45 38.60
CA GLU A 283 4.87 -37.93 39.97
C GLU A 283 3.40 -38.33 40.19
N GLY A 284 2.69 -38.76 39.14
CA GLY A 284 1.29 -39.16 39.20
C GLY A 284 0.29 -38.04 39.47
N ARG A 285 0.68 -36.76 39.36
CA ARG A 285 -0.17 -35.61 39.68
C ARG A 285 -0.05 -34.48 38.65
N ASP A 286 -1.05 -33.61 38.60
CA ASP A 286 -1.03 -32.42 37.73
C ASP A 286 -0.11 -31.35 38.32
N VAL A 287 1.19 -31.45 38.03
CA VAL A 287 2.16 -30.39 38.36
C VAL A 287 2.18 -29.37 37.22
N PRO A 288 1.70 -28.13 37.41
CA PRO A 288 1.69 -27.16 36.34
C PRO A 288 3.13 -26.79 35.95
N LEU A 289 3.39 -26.69 34.64
CA LEU A 289 4.67 -26.19 34.14
C LEU A 289 4.71 -24.68 34.33
N LYS A 290 5.21 -24.27 35.49
CA LYS A 290 5.39 -22.88 35.90
C LYS A 290 6.86 -22.50 35.83
N ILE A 291 7.16 -21.40 35.14
CA ILE A 291 8.53 -20.91 34.99
C ILE A 291 8.59 -19.41 35.30
N ILE A 292 9.71 -18.98 35.89
CA ILE A 292 10.05 -17.57 36.08
C ILE A 292 10.76 -17.05 34.83
N GLY A 293 10.38 -15.86 34.39
CA GLY A 293 10.94 -15.26 33.19
C GLY A 293 10.39 -13.88 32.89
N ALA A 294 10.62 -13.46 31.65
CA ALA A 294 10.28 -12.15 31.11
C ALA A 294 9.15 -12.27 30.08
N ASP A 295 8.09 -11.49 30.27
CA ASP A 295 7.04 -11.28 29.28
C ASP A 295 7.53 -10.25 28.25
N THR A 296 7.96 -10.70 27.08
CA THR A 296 8.52 -9.86 26.00
C THR A 296 7.44 -9.38 25.01
N GLY A 297 6.16 -9.47 25.40
CA GLY A 297 5.02 -9.03 24.59
C GLY A 297 4.74 -9.99 23.44
N GLU A 298 4.81 -9.48 22.21
CA GLU A 298 4.49 -10.26 20.99
C GLU A 298 5.36 -11.51 20.83
N ASN A 299 6.63 -11.44 21.29
CA ASN A 299 7.56 -12.57 21.18
C ASN A 299 7.31 -13.66 22.24
N GLY A 300 6.38 -13.43 23.18
CA GLY A 300 5.97 -14.41 24.19
C GLY A 300 6.69 -14.23 25.53
N PHE A 301 6.82 -15.34 26.26
CA PHE A 301 7.44 -15.35 27.58
C PHE A 301 8.74 -16.14 27.52
N PHE A 302 9.85 -15.52 27.91
CA PHE A 302 11.18 -16.12 27.88
C PHE A 302 11.64 -16.49 29.28
N THR A 303 12.11 -17.71 29.42
CA THR A 303 12.82 -18.17 30.61
C THR A 303 14.12 -17.40 30.82
N ILE A 304 14.73 -17.49 32.00
CA ILE A 304 15.99 -16.82 32.30
C ILE A 304 17.09 -17.21 31.28
N GLY A 305 17.19 -18.49 30.93
CA GLY A 305 18.20 -18.97 29.98
C GLY A 305 17.97 -18.46 28.55
N GLU A 306 16.72 -18.44 28.09
CA GLU A 306 16.38 -17.88 26.77
C GLU A 306 16.63 -16.38 26.72
N PHE A 307 16.26 -15.66 27.78
CA PHE A 307 16.51 -14.22 27.89
C PHE A 307 18.01 -13.92 27.89
N GLN A 308 18.81 -14.67 28.66
CA GLN A 308 20.27 -14.56 28.64
C GLN A 308 20.84 -14.83 27.25
N ALA A 309 20.37 -15.87 26.57
CA ALA A 309 20.87 -16.25 25.26
C ALA A 309 20.55 -15.19 24.19
N ILE A 310 19.32 -14.68 24.14
CA ILE A 310 18.91 -13.71 23.11
C ILE A 310 19.51 -12.33 23.33
N THR A 311 19.73 -11.95 24.60
CA THR A 311 20.29 -10.64 24.97
C THR A 311 21.81 -10.64 25.12
N PHE A 312 22.46 -11.78 24.90
CA PHE A 312 23.93 -11.87 24.97
C PHE A 312 24.57 -10.92 23.94
N PRO A 313 25.71 -10.26 24.26
CA PRO A 313 26.37 -9.36 23.31
C PRO A 313 26.62 -10.01 21.95
N ARG A 314 26.36 -9.26 20.87
CA ARG A 314 26.43 -9.70 19.46
C ARG A 314 25.40 -10.76 19.06
N GLN A 315 24.43 -11.05 19.93
CA GLN A 315 23.19 -11.69 19.54
C GLN A 315 22.17 -10.61 19.16
N MET A 316 20.88 -10.95 19.21
CA MET A 316 19.82 -10.00 18.85
C MET A 316 19.83 -8.76 19.76
N GLU A 317 20.35 -8.90 20.99
CA GLU A 317 20.36 -7.84 22.00
C GLU A 317 18.94 -7.30 22.24
N TYR A 318 18.79 -6.19 22.95
CA TYR A 318 17.48 -5.58 23.10
C TYR A 318 17.53 -4.06 23.20
N VAL A 319 16.42 -3.44 22.80
CA VAL A 319 16.11 -2.03 23.00
C VAL A 319 14.93 -1.93 23.95
N THR A 320 14.91 -0.93 24.81
CA THR A 320 13.79 -0.72 25.72
C THR A 320 12.59 -0.13 24.96
N PRO A 321 11.34 -0.48 25.33
CA PRO A 321 10.17 0.15 24.73
C PRO A 321 10.12 1.67 24.98
N GLU A 322 10.76 2.15 26.06
CA GLU A 322 10.95 3.57 26.38
C GLU A 322 11.85 4.28 25.37
N GLU A 323 12.97 3.69 24.95
CA GLU A 323 13.83 4.26 23.91
C GLU A 323 13.12 4.35 22.56
N VAL A 324 12.33 3.32 22.22
CA VAL A 324 11.48 3.34 21.02
C VAL A 324 10.46 4.47 21.12
N ALA A 325 9.76 4.57 22.26
CA ALA A 325 8.77 5.62 22.50
C ALA A 325 9.36 7.03 22.43
N ARG A 326 10.50 7.26 23.08
CA ARG A 326 11.22 8.54 23.02
C ARG A 326 11.59 8.90 21.61
N THR A 327 12.13 7.96 20.84
CA THR A 327 12.46 8.17 19.42
C THR A 327 11.20 8.52 18.63
N THR A 328 10.08 7.82 18.85
CA THR A 328 8.79 8.09 18.21
C THR A 328 8.31 9.52 18.48
N ILE A 329 8.32 9.95 19.73
CA ILE A 329 7.86 11.30 20.09
C ILE A 329 8.80 12.37 19.55
N LEU A 330 10.12 12.17 19.62
CA LEU A 330 11.09 13.08 19.04
C LEU A 330 10.88 13.23 17.52
N GLU A 331 10.61 12.15 16.82
CA GLU A 331 10.29 12.16 15.39
C GLU A 331 8.96 12.87 15.08
N ILE A 332 7.94 12.75 15.94
CA ILE A 332 6.68 13.53 15.83
C ILE A 332 6.96 15.02 16.02
N LEU A 333 7.84 15.39 16.95
CA LEU A 333 8.28 16.77 17.19
C LEU A 333 9.22 17.33 16.11
N GLY A 334 9.62 16.51 15.13
CA GLY A 334 10.50 16.91 14.03
C GLY A 334 11.99 16.92 14.36
N ALA A 335 12.42 16.26 15.45
CA ALA A 335 13.84 16.11 15.77
C ALA A 335 14.53 15.15 14.78
N SER A 336 15.79 15.44 14.44
CA SER A 336 16.59 14.60 13.56
C SER A 336 17.26 13.46 14.34
N THR A 337 16.52 12.39 14.65
CA THR A 337 17.09 11.28 15.45
C THR A 337 18.03 10.36 14.65
N GLY A 338 17.95 10.43 13.32
CA GLY A 338 18.63 9.50 12.42
C GLY A 338 18.03 8.08 12.43
N ARG A 339 16.85 7.89 13.02
CA ARG A 339 16.16 6.59 13.13
C ARG A 339 14.90 6.49 12.27
N ASP A 340 14.49 7.56 11.61
CA ASP A 340 13.44 7.54 10.58
C ASP A 340 13.95 6.84 9.31
N VAL A 341 13.48 5.62 9.10
CA VAL A 341 13.89 4.77 7.97
C VAL A 341 13.46 5.39 6.64
N LEU A 342 12.30 6.06 6.59
CA LEU A 342 11.81 6.66 5.35
C LEU A 342 12.71 7.82 4.93
N SER A 343 13.09 8.68 5.87
CA SER A 343 14.08 9.75 5.62
C SER A 343 15.44 9.19 5.17
N ALA A 344 15.89 8.06 5.73
CA ALA A 344 17.13 7.42 5.30
C ALA A 344 17.06 6.86 3.87
N ILE A 345 15.93 6.24 3.50
CA ILE A 345 15.69 5.77 2.13
C ILE A 345 15.61 6.97 1.18
N ASP A 346 14.84 7.99 1.53
CA ASP A 346 14.64 9.19 0.71
C ASP A 346 15.96 9.92 0.46
N GLY A 347 16.84 10.01 1.45
CA GLY A 347 18.19 10.58 1.27
C GLY A 347 19.14 9.73 0.43
N ALA A 348 18.82 8.45 0.18
CA ALA A 348 19.69 7.51 -0.53
C ALA A 348 19.26 7.25 -1.99
N ILE A 349 18.06 7.68 -2.41
CA ILE A 349 17.60 7.49 -3.79
C ILE A 349 18.29 8.46 -4.77
N THR A 350 18.48 8.01 -6.01
CA THR A 350 18.96 8.90 -7.08
C THR A 350 17.82 9.78 -7.58
N GLU A 351 18.01 11.09 -7.48
CA GLU A 351 17.06 12.10 -7.94
C GLU A 351 17.34 12.58 -9.38
N PRO A 352 16.40 13.28 -10.03
CA PRO A 352 16.68 14.01 -11.27
C PRO A 352 17.93 14.88 -11.12
N SER A 353 18.82 14.81 -12.10
CA SER A 353 20.07 15.58 -12.09
C SER A 353 19.98 16.80 -12.99
N TYR A 354 20.75 17.83 -12.66
CA TYR A 354 20.94 18.98 -13.54
C TYR A 354 21.36 18.58 -14.96
N ARG A 355 22.27 17.61 -15.08
CA ARG A 355 22.71 17.06 -16.37
C ARG A 355 21.54 16.48 -17.17
N ALA A 356 20.63 15.74 -16.52
CA ALA A 356 19.44 15.21 -17.19
C ALA A 356 18.52 16.33 -17.70
N GLY A 357 18.34 17.40 -16.92
CA GLY A 357 17.60 18.59 -17.33
C GLY A 357 18.17 19.25 -18.58
N VAL A 358 19.50 19.42 -18.66
CA VAL A 358 20.17 19.97 -19.86
C VAL A 358 20.05 19.03 -21.06
N LEU A 359 20.24 17.72 -20.85
CA LEU A 359 20.16 16.73 -21.92
C LEU A 359 18.74 16.58 -22.49
N ARG A 360 17.70 16.89 -21.70
CA ARG A 360 16.29 16.84 -22.14
C ARG A 360 16.09 17.58 -23.45
N GLN A 361 16.52 18.85 -23.52
CA GLN A 361 16.29 19.67 -24.71
C GLN A 361 17.07 19.15 -25.91
N GLN A 362 18.31 18.69 -25.68
CA GLN A 362 19.13 18.11 -26.74
C GLN A 362 18.51 16.83 -27.31
N ALA A 363 17.94 15.97 -26.44
CA ALA A 363 17.26 14.76 -26.85
C ALA A 363 15.98 15.07 -27.66
N ILE A 364 15.17 16.04 -27.19
CA ILE A 364 13.96 16.47 -27.91
C ILE A 364 14.33 17.02 -29.29
N HIS A 365 15.29 17.94 -29.39
CA HIS A 365 15.76 18.49 -30.67
C HIS A 365 16.35 17.42 -31.59
N ALA A 366 17.05 16.43 -31.05
CA ALA A 366 17.55 15.31 -31.85
C ALA A 366 16.41 14.46 -32.42
N MET A 367 15.38 14.16 -31.61
CA MET A 367 14.20 13.43 -32.08
C MET A 367 13.43 14.21 -33.15
N GLN A 368 13.22 15.51 -32.97
CA GLN A 368 12.55 16.37 -33.94
C GLN A 368 13.30 16.39 -35.28
N ARG A 369 14.62 16.58 -35.27
CA ARG A 369 15.44 16.54 -36.50
C ARG A 369 15.39 15.18 -37.20
N LEU A 370 15.33 14.08 -36.43
CA LEU A 370 15.19 12.74 -37.01
C LEU A 370 13.81 12.55 -37.65
N GLU A 371 12.75 12.97 -36.98
CA GLU A 371 11.37 12.94 -37.51
C GLU A 371 11.26 13.77 -38.80
N GLU A 372 11.79 14.99 -38.82
CA GLU A 372 11.85 15.86 -40.00
C GLU A 372 12.62 15.20 -41.16
N SER A 373 13.79 14.61 -40.89
CA SER A 373 14.59 13.92 -41.91
C SER A 373 13.90 12.69 -42.52
N MET A 374 12.90 12.15 -41.82
CA MET A 374 12.11 10.98 -42.22
C MET A 374 10.67 11.35 -42.59
N ALA A 375 10.40 12.64 -42.85
CA ALA A 375 9.08 13.13 -43.23
C ALA A 375 8.46 12.30 -44.36
N GLY A 376 7.22 11.86 -44.16
CA GLY A 376 6.48 11.00 -45.10
C GLY A 376 6.82 9.50 -45.04
N LYS A 377 7.86 9.10 -44.30
CA LYS A 377 8.20 7.68 -44.06
C LYS A 377 7.74 7.17 -42.70
N VAL A 378 7.54 8.07 -41.75
CA VAL A 378 7.10 7.76 -40.38
C VAL A 378 5.84 8.56 -40.04
N LEU A 379 5.05 8.03 -39.10
CA LEU A 379 3.93 8.75 -38.51
C LEU A 379 4.44 9.77 -37.48
N PRO A 380 3.65 10.82 -37.19
CA PRO A 380 3.99 11.78 -36.14
C PRO A 380 4.17 11.13 -34.76
N SER A 381 5.19 11.58 -34.03
CA SER A 381 5.52 11.12 -32.67
C SER A 381 4.59 11.76 -31.64
N ILE A 382 3.43 11.11 -31.41
CA ILE A 382 2.38 11.60 -30.50
C ILE A 382 2.34 10.78 -29.21
N ALA A 383 1.93 9.52 -29.33
CA ALA A 383 1.79 8.59 -28.23
C ALA A 383 1.79 7.15 -28.77
N VAL A 384 2.33 6.21 -28.00
CA VAL A 384 2.32 4.78 -28.31
C VAL A 384 1.51 3.94 -27.31
N GLY A 385 0.90 4.59 -26.30
CA GLY A 385 0.08 3.92 -25.28
C GLY A 385 0.86 3.18 -24.19
N HIS A 386 2.19 3.30 -24.13
CA HIS A 386 3.02 2.63 -23.12
C HIS A 386 3.24 3.45 -21.84
N LEU A 387 3.04 4.77 -21.90
CA LEU A 387 3.29 5.68 -20.78
C LEU A 387 1.97 6.06 -20.10
N GLY A 388 1.88 5.80 -18.80
CA GLY A 388 0.76 6.22 -17.94
C GLY A 388 -0.59 5.56 -18.27
N PRO A 389 -1.67 5.97 -17.57
CA PRO A 389 -3.01 5.53 -17.90
C PRO A 389 -3.43 6.02 -19.30
N PRO A 390 -4.43 5.39 -19.95
CA PRO A 390 -4.89 5.77 -21.30
C PRO A 390 -5.24 7.26 -21.46
N LYS A 391 -5.59 7.92 -20.35
CA LYS A 391 -5.82 9.35 -20.26
C LYS A 391 -4.65 10.20 -20.74
N LEU A 392 -3.40 9.86 -20.40
CA LEU A 392 -2.21 10.59 -20.86
C LEU A 392 -2.13 10.60 -22.38
N SER A 393 -2.29 9.44 -23.00
CA SER A 393 -2.25 9.33 -24.46
C SER A 393 -3.43 10.06 -25.12
N LYS A 394 -4.65 10.02 -24.53
CA LYS A 394 -5.80 10.85 -24.96
C LYS A 394 -5.42 12.33 -24.99
N LEU A 395 -4.88 12.86 -23.89
CA LEU A 395 -4.53 14.28 -23.79
C LEU A 395 -3.45 14.68 -24.78
N LEU A 396 -2.42 13.84 -24.98
CA LEU A 396 -1.37 14.07 -25.98
C LEU A 396 -1.95 14.13 -27.39
N ILE A 397 -2.88 13.25 -27.73
CA ILE A 397 -3.56 13.25 -29.02
C ILE A 397 -4.43 14.49 -29.18
N GLU A 398 -5.25 14.84 -28.20
CA GLU A 398 -6.10 16.02 -28.27
C GLU A 398 -5.27 17.31 -28.41
N ALA A 399 -4.22 17.45 -27.60
CA ALA A 399 -3.27 18.55 -27.70
C ALA A 399 -2.58 18.59 -29.08
N TYR A 400 -2.12 17.44 -29.59
CA TYR A 400 -1.55 17.35 -30.93
C TYR A 400 -2.56 17.82 -31.99
N LEU A 401 -3.80 17.33 -31.95
CA LEU A 401 -4.83 17.70 -32.93
C LEU A 401 -5.16 19.20 -32.90
N LEU A 402 -5.20 19.81 -31.72
CA LEU A 402 -5.40 21.24 -31.57
C LEU A 402 -4.24 22.02 -32.19
N ARG A 403 -2.98 21.65 -31.90
CA ARG A 403 -1.80 22.28 -32.50
C ARG A 403 -1.85 22.22 -34.02
N GLU A 404 -2.12 21.05 -34.58
CA GLU A 404 -2.13 20.87 -36.04
C GLU A 404 -3.29 21.61 -36.74
N ALA A 405 -4.43 21.75 -36.06
CA ALA A 405 -5.60 22.40 -36.62
C ALA A 405 -5.60 23.93 -36.45
N LEU A 406 -4.93 24.45 -35.43
CA LEU A 406 -4.98 25.86 -35.03
C LEU A 406 -3.66 26.60 -35.19
N GLY A 407 -2.54 25.88 -35.31
CA GLY A 407 -1.19 26.41 -35.09
C GLY A 407 -0.76 26.25 -33.63
N ASP A 408 0.43 26.73 -33.31
CA ASP A 408 1.05 26.61 -32.00
C ASP A 408 1.17 27.93 -31.23
N ASP A 409 0.85 29.08 -31.83
CA ASP A 409 0.81 30.35 -31.09
C ASP A 409 -0.40 30.38 -30.14
N LEU A 410 -0.13 30.35 -28.83
CA LEU A 410 -1.16 30.38 -27.78
C LEU A 410 -2.11 31.58 -27.93
N ALA A 411 -1.60 32.76 -28.27
CA ALA A 411 -2.39 33.97 -28.41
C ALA A 411 -3.32 33.90 -29.63
N ALA A 412 -2.87 33.26 -30.71
CA ALA A 412 -3.71 33.00 -31.88
C ALA A 412 -4.77 31.93 -31.59
N MET A 413 -4.42 30.85 -30.89
CA MET A 413 -5.36 29.79 -30.51
C MET A 413 -6.54 30.31 -29.68
N LEU A 414 -6.30 31.28 -28.77
CA LEU A 414 -7.35 31.91 -27.95
C LEU A 414 -8.40 32.69 -28.74
N ARG A 415 -8.07 33.13 -29.96
CA ARG A 415 -9.01 33.88 -30.82
C ARG A 415 -10.00 32.96 -31.54
N VAL A 416 -9.79 31.64 -31.49
CA VAL A 416 -10.63 30.66 -32.19
C VAL A 416 -11.77 30.22 -31.26
N ALA A 417 -13.02 30.29 -31.74
CA ALA A 417 -14.16 29.84 -30.96
C ALA A 417 -14.19 28.30 -30.84
N PRO A 418 -14.69 27.70 -29.73
CA PRO A 418 -14.73 26.24 -29.56
C PRO A 418 -15.45 25.48 -30.69
N ALA A 419 -16.52 26.06 -31.24
CA ALA A 419 -17.21 25.49 -32.40
C ALA A 419 -16.33 25.47 -33.65
N GLU A 420 -15.50 26.48 -33.84
CA GLU A 420 -14.54 26.54 -34.94
C GLU A 420 -13.36 25.59 -34.70
N MET A 421 -12.87 25.48 -33.47
CA MET A 421 -11.86 24.46 -33.09
C MET A 421 -12.33 23.06 -33.45
N GLN A 422 -13.58 22.73 -33.13
CA GLN A 422 -14.22 21.47 -33.48
C GLN A 422 -14.19 21.22 -34.99
N THR A 423 -14.69 22.17 -35.79
CA THR A 423 -14.72 22.03 -37.26
C THR A 423 -13.32 21.87 -37.87
N ARG A 424 -12.34 22.64 -37.38
CA ARG A 424 -10.95 22.58 -37.88
C ARG A 424 -10.29 21.24 -37.55
N VAL A 425 -10.45 20.74 -36.32
CA VAL A 425 -9.93 19.42 -35.91
C VAL A 425 -10.59 18.29 -36.69
N GLU A 426 -11.90 18.34 -36.90
CA GLU A 426 -12.59 17.33 -37.72
C GLU A 426 -12.11 17.35 -39.18
N SER A 427 -11.91 18.54 -39.75
CA SER A 427 -11.35 18.70 -41.10
C SER A 427 -9.93 18.14 -41.19
N TYR A 428 -9.08 18.40 -40.19
CA TYR A 428 -7.73 17.85 -40.11
C TYR A 428 -7.76 16.32 -40.09
N LEU A 429 -8.58 15.71 -39.22
CA LEU A 429 -8.70 14.25 -39.14
C LEU A 429 -9.25 13.62 -40.44
N SER A 430 -10.18 14.29 -41.13
CA SER A 430 -10.70 13.79 -42.41
C SER A 430 -9.64 13.77 -43.52
N LYS A 431 -8.67 14.67 -43.45
CA LYS A 431 -7.55 14.77 -44.41
C LYS A 431 -6.37 13.88 -44.03
N ASN A 432 -6.30 13.44 -42.77
CA ASN A 432 -5.18 12.68 -42.20
C ASN A 432 -5.66 11.36 -41.59
N THR A 433 -6.19 10.46 -42.41
CA THR A 433 -6.75 9.16 -41.99
C THR A 433 -5.72 8.27 -41.29
N GLN A 434 -4.43 8.43 -41.60
CA GLN A 434 -3.34 7.75 -40.92
C GLN A 434 -3.25 8.09 -39.42
N ILE A 435 -3.64 9.30 -39.01
CA ILE A 435 -3.68 9.70 -37.61
C ILE A 435 -4.85 9.02 -36.90
N VAL A 436 -6.02 8.96 -37.55
CA VAL A 436 -7.16 8.19 -37.04
C VAL A 436 -6.77 6.72 -36.84
N SER A 437 -6.06 6.14 -37.81
CA SER A 437 -5.54 4.78 -37.73
C SER A 437 -4.58 4.61 -36.55
N LEU A 438 -3.62 5.52 -36.36
CA LEU A 438 -2.66 5.50 -35.25
C LEU A 438 -3.37 5.49 -33.90
N VAL A 439 -4.24 6.48 -33.68
CA VAL A 439 -4.98 6.70 -32.43
C VAL A 439 -5.80 5.47 -32.07
N THR A 440 -6.55 4.94 -33.04
CA THR A 440 -7.39 3.76 -32.82
C THR A 440 -6.59 2.47 -32.64
N THR A 441 -5.40 2.36 -33.26
CA THR A 441 -4.52 1.18 -33.14
C THR A 441 -3.94 1.06 -31.73
N ILE A 442 -3.56 2.16 -31.10
CA ILE A 442 -3.04 2.16 -29.72
C ILE A 442 -4.14 2.00 -28.65
N GLY A 443 -5.38 1.70 -29.08
CA GLY A 443 -6.50 1.39 -28.19
C GLY A 443 -7.27 2.60 -27.70
N ILE A 444 -7.14 3.75 -28.35
CA ILE A 444 -7.81 5.01 -27.98
C ILE A 444 -8.89 5.33 -29.01
N PRO A 445 -10.17 5.23 -28.67
CA PRO A 445 -11.23 5.54 -29.61
C PRO A 445 -11.49 7.06 -29.67
N ILE A 446 -12.11 7.49 -30.78
CA ILE A 446 -12.46 8.89 -31.05
C ILE A 446 -13.99 9.02 -31.01
N LEU A 447 -14.50 9.79 -30.05
CA LEU A 447 -15.91 10.10 -29.87
C LEU A 447 -16.29 11.36 -30.66
N ARG A 448 -17.21 11.22 -31.61
CA ARG A 448 -17.71 12.30 -32.50
C ARG A 448 -18.88 13.05 -31.88
N ALA A 449 -19.19 14.23 -32.43
CA ALA A 449 -20.30 15.08 -31.99
C ALA A 449 -21.67 14.37 -32.02
N ASP A 450 -21.89 13.52 -33.02
CA ASP A 450 -23.10 12.71 -33.22
C ASP A 450 -23.11 11.40 -32.41
N ARG A 451 -22.21 11.26 -31.43
CA ARG A 451 -22.00 10.07 -30.60
C ARG A 451 -21.49 8.84 -31.36
N ARG A 452 -21.05 8.97 -32.62
CA ARG A 452 -20.31 7.88 -33.27
C ARG A 452 -18.93 7.71 -32.63
N LEU A 453 -18.54 6.45 -32.44
CA LEU A 453 -17.24 6.09 -31.90
C LEU A 453 -16.38 5.47 -33.01
N THR A 454 -15.30 6.14 -33.39
CA THR A 454 -14.28 5.55 -34.26
C THR A 454 -13.30 4.77 -33.39
N ARG A 455 -13.14 3.48 -33.62
CA ARG A 455 -12.36 2.59 -32.74
C ARG A 455 -11.50 1.60 -33.52
N GLY A 456 -10.46 1.11 -32.87
CA GLY A 456 -9.64 0.01 -33.36
C GLY A 456 -10.10 -1.34 -32.80
N PRO A 457 -9.32 -2.42 -33.03
CA PRO A 457 -9.66 -3.76 -32.55
C PRO A 457 -9.68 -3.84 -31.02
N ARG A 458 -8.90 -2.99 -30.34
CA ARG A 458 -8.84 -2.90 -28.87
C ARG A 458 -9.26 -1.50 -28.43
N ILE A 459 -9.85 -1.42 -27.24
CA ILE A 459 -10.14 -0.17 -26.54
C ILE A 459 -9.60 -0.33 -25.13
N ASN A 460 -8.81 0.64 -24.66
CA ASN A 460 -8.16 0.55 -23.35
C ASN A 460 -9.09 0.94 -22.20
N ILE A 461 -10.10 1.79 -22.47
CA ILE A 461 -11.09 2.25 -21.49
C ILE A 461 -12.50 1.96 -22.03
N PRO A 462 -13.37 1.23 -21.31
CA PRO A 462 -13.11 0.62 -20.01
C PRO A 462 -12.08 -0.50 -20.09
N PRO A 463 -11.32 -0.75 -18.99
CA PRO A 463 -10.50 -1.95 -18.88
C PRO A 463 -11.37 -3.19 -19.07
N ALA A 464 -10.85 -4.20 -19.76
CA ALA A 464 -11.58 -5.45 -19.95
C ALA A 464 -11.90 -6.07 -18.58
N PRO A 465 -13.16 -6.40 -18.29
CA PRO A 465 -13.48 -7.13 -17.07
C PRO A 465 -12.84 -8.53 -17.08
N PRO A 466 -12.64 -9.19 -15.93
CA PRO A 466 -11.91 -10.46 -15.84
C PRO A 466 -12.44 -11.59 -16.74
N ASN A 467 -13.71 -11.52 -17.14
CA ASN A 467 -14.39 -12.48 -18.00
C ASN A 467 -14.57 -11.97 -19.45
N ASN A 468 -13.98 -10.84 -19.82
CA ASN A 468 -14.21 -10.15 -21.10
C ASN A 468 -15.68 -9.85 -21.41
N ALA A 469 -16.55 -9.76 -20.38
CA ALA A 469 -17.94 -9.35 -20.58
C ALA A 469 -18.05 -7.93 -21.18
N PRO A 470 -19.12 -7.65 -21.95
CA PRO A 470 -19.41 -6.31 -22.41
C PRO A 470 -19.55 -5.34 -21.23
N SER A 471 -18.92 -4.17 -21.33
CA SER A 471 -19.13 -3.08 -20.36
C SER A 471 -20.43 -2.34 -20.65
N ALA A 472 -21.15 -1.93 -19.61
CA ALA A 472 -22.36 -1.11 -19.76
C ALA A 472 -22.01 0.25 -20.39
N ILE A 473 -22.86 0.70 -21.32
CA ILE A 473 -22.74 2.00 -22.01
C ILE A 473 -24.04 2.77 -21.76
N ASP A 474 -24.11 3.45 -20.63
CA ASP A 474 -25.11 4.48 -20.36
C ASP A 474 -24.49 5.88 -20.56
N ARG A 475 -25.30 6.94 -20.32
CA ARG A 475 -24.84 8.32 -20.50
C ARG A 475 -23.65 8.65 -19.59
N ASP A 476 -23.68 8.21 -18.35
CA ASP A 476 -22.66 8.52 -17.36
C ASP A 476 -21.36 7.76 -17.64
N ALA A 477 -21.48 6.52 -18.12
CA ALA A 477 -20.37 5.71 -18.60
C ALA A 477 -19.67 6.36 -19.80
N VAL A 478 -20.42 6.88 -20.78
CA VAL A 478 -19.83 7.59 -21.92
C VAL A 478 -19.07 8.84 -21.46
N GLU A 479 -19.62 9.64 -20.56
CA GLU A 479 -18.90 10.81 -20.01
C GLU A 479 -17.65 10.38 -19.25
N LYS A 480 -17.75 9.34 -18.42
CA LYS A 480 -16.61 8.79 -17.69
C LYS A 480 -15.50 8.32 -18.64
N TYR A 481 -15.83 7.56 -19.68
CA TYR A 481 -14.86 7.02 -20.63
C TYR A 481 -14.27 8.10 -21.53
N ALA A 482 -15.09 9.06 -21.97
CA ALA A 482 -14.63 10.25 -22.66
C ALA A 482 -13.61 11.01 -21.82
N ARG A 483 -13.88 11.25 -20.54
CA ARG A 483 -12.96 11.93 -19.62
C ARG A 483 -11.66 11.15 -19.36
N THR A 484 -11.69 9.82 -19.39
CA THR A 484 -10.59 8.99 -18.89
C THR A 484 -9.75 8.29 -19.96
N GLY A 485 -10.19 8.22 -21.22
CA GLY A 485 -9.37 7.58 -22.24
C GLY A 485 -9.87 7.60 -23.68
N TRP A 486 -10.97 8.29 -24.01
CA TRP A 486 -11.39 8.47 -25.41
C TRP A 486 -11.09 9.88 -25.87
N VAL A 487 -10.57 10.04 -27.09
CA VAL A 487 -10.42 11.36 -27.72
C VAL A 487 -11.82 11.93 -27.95
N ASP A 488 -12.13 13.07 -27.35
CA ASP A 488 -13.47 13.64 -27.36
C ASP A 488 -13.55 14.84 -28.32
N LEU A 489 -14.30 14.67 -29.41
CA LEU A 489 -14.53 15.68 -30.43
C LEU A 489 -15.88 16.39 -30.27
N ARG A 490 -16.55 16.24 -29.12
CA ARG A 490 -17.77 16.98 -28.81
C ARG A 490 -17.41 18.39 -28.35
N ARG A 491 -18.36 19.32 -28.52
CA ARG A 491 -18.16 20.75 -28.24
C ARG A 491 -17.67 21.02 -26.81
N GLN A 492 -18.17 20.26 -25.83
CA GLN A 492 -17.81 20.45 -24.42
C GLN A 492 -16.31 20.25 -24.17
N ASN A 493 -15.66 19.32 -24.88
CA ASN A 493 -14.22 19.11 -24.72
C ASN A 493 -13.40 20.27 -25.28
N PHE A 494 -13.85 20.89 -26.38
CA PHE A 494 -13.20 22.09 -26.93
C PHE A 494 -13.40 23.33 -26.05
N GLU A 495 -14.54 23.43 -25.35
CA GLU A 495 -14.75 24.46 -24.33
C GLU A 495 -13.75 24.30 -23.19
N LEU A 496 -13.58 23.07 -22.68
CA LEU A 496 -12.56 22.74 -21.68
C LEU A 496 -11.13 23.02 -22.17
N TRP A 497 -10.80 22.65 -23.40
CA TRP A 497 -9.49 22.94 -23.98
C TRP A 497 -9.23 24.43 -24.15
N ARG A 498 -10.25 25.23 -24.48
CA ARG A 498 -10.13 26.70 -24.51
C ARG A 498 -9.82 27.25 -23.10
N GLU A 499 -10.51 26.77 -22.07
CA GLU A 499 -10.23 27.17 -20.68
C GLU A 499 -8.81 26.76 -20.23
N ARG A 500 -8.32 25.60 -20.70
CA ARG A 500 -6.93 25.16 -20.50
C ARG A 500 -5.93 26.10 -21.17
N ILE A 501 -6.15 26.43 -22.45
CA ILE A 501 -5.29 27.34 -23.21
C ILE A 501 -5.28 28.74 -22.57
N GLU A 502 -6.43 29.21 -22.07
CA GLU A 502 -6.52 30.48 -21.35
C GLU A 502 -5.70 30.47 -20.05
N ARG A 503 -5.76 29.39 -19.27
CA ARG A 503 -4.92 29.24 -18.07
C ARG A 503 -3.43 29.15 -18.41
N LEU A 504 -3.06 28.41 -19.45
CA LEU A 504 -1.67 28.34 -19.93
C LEU A 504 -1.14 29.73 -20.27
N SER A 505 -1.87 30.49 -21.08
CA SER A 505 -1.49 31.85 -21.49
C SER A 505 -1.37 32.82 -20.30
N ARG A 506 -2.27 32.72 -19.32
CA ARG A 506 -2.21 33.53 -18.09
C ARG A 506 -1.10 33.11 -17.12
N SER A 507 -0.64 31.87 -17.20
CA SER A 507 0.36 31.32 -16.29
C SER A 507 1.80 31.71 -16.62
N HIS A 508 2.02 32.53 -17.65
CA HIS A 508 3.37 32.90 -18.09
C HIS A 508 4.20 33.55 -16.97
N PRO A 509 5.44 33.09 -16.74
CA PRO A 509 6.32 33.70 -15.76
C PRO A 509 6.82 35.07 -16.26
N ASP A 510 6.52 36.14 -15.53
CA ASP A 510 7.12 37.46 -15.77
C ASP A 510 8.43 37.58 -14.98
N ILE A 511 9.51 37.04 -15.57
CA ILE A 511 10.85 37.09 -14.98
C ILE A 511 11.41 38.51 -14.87
N VAL A 512 10.97 39.42 -15.75
CA VAL A 512 11.47 40.80 -15.77
C VAL A 512 10.90 41.56 -14.58
N ALA A 513 9.63 41.35 -14.25
CA ALA A 513 9.01 41.98 -13.09
C ALA A 513 9.32 41.27 -11.76
N TYR A 514 9.44 39.94 -11.74
CA TYR A 514 9.49 39.16 -10.48
C TYR A 514 10.74 38.28 -10.31
N GLY A 515 11.69 38.32 -11.24
CA GLY A 515 12.96 37.58 -11.13
C GLY A 515 12.75 36.07 -10.99
N SER A 516 13.54 35.41 -10.14
CA SER A 516 13.45 33.96 -9.93
C SER A 516 12.11 33.50 -9.33
N ALA A 517 11.40 34.36 -8.58
CA ALA A 517 10.08 34.05 -8.05
C ALA A 517 9.00 33.98 -9.14
N ALA A 518 9.31 34.45 -10.36
CA ALA A 518 8.44 34.27 -11.51
C ALA A 518 8.34 32.79 -11.90
N PHE A 519 9.39 31.99 -11.68
CA PHE A 519 9.38 30.56 -11.97
C PHE A 519 8.71 29.78 -10.85
N ASP A 520 7.68 29.03 -11.25
CA ASP A 520 6.96 28.10 -10.41
C ASP A 520 6.68 26.84 -11.26
N ALA A 521 6.75 25.66 -10.66
CA ALA A 521 6.43 24.40 -11.33
C ALA A 521 4.96 24.35 -11.82
N THR A 522 4.10 25.21 -11.27
CA THR A 522 2.71 25.38 -11.71
C THR A 522 2.54 26.23 -12.97
N LYS A 523 3.60 26.86 -13.49
CA LYS A 523 3.53 27.79 -14.62
C LYS A 523 3.95 27.17 -15.93
N TYR A 524 3.36 27.66 -17.02
CA TYR A 524 3.76 27.32 -18.38
C TYR A 524 4.74 28.38 -18.91
N ASN A 525 5.91 27.93 -19.37
CA ASN A 525 7.06 28.83 -19.63
C ASN A 525 7.30 29.11 -21.12
N ASP A 526 6.42 28.66 -22.02
CA ASP A 526 6.57 28.81 -23.47
C ASP A 526 5.34 29.51 -24.07
N ASP A 527 5.57 30.42 -25.01
CA ASP A 527 4.52 31.08 -25.81
C ASP A 527 3.90 30.13 -26.84
N ARG A 528 4.57 29.01 -27.11
CA ARG A 528 4.14 27.98 -28.05
C ARG A 528 3.39 26.85 -27.36
N PHE A 529 2.34 26.36 -27.99
CA PHE A 529 1.58 25.19 -27.58
C PHE A 529 2.33 23.92 -27.97
N VAL A 530 3.16 23.40 -27.05
CA VAL A 530 3.89 22.14 -27.22
C VAL A 530 3.10 21.01 -26.56
N PRO A 531 2.51 20.05 -27.31
CA PRO A 531 1.58 19.06 -26.75
C PRO A 531 2.11 18.30 -25.53
N GLY A 532 3.36 17.84 -25.57
CA GLY A 532 3.97 17.13 -24.45
C GLY A 532 4.15 17.99 -23.19
N GLU A 533 4.48 19.27 -23.35
CA GLU A 533 4.68 20.19 -22.23
C GLU A 533 3.34 20.67 -21.66
N VAL A 534 2.37 20.95 -22.53
CA VAL A 534 1.00 21.27 -22.14
C VAL A 534 0.41 20.12 -21.32
N VAL A 535 0.54 18.87 -21.78
CA VAL A 535 0.02 17.73 -21.03
C VAL A 535 0.77 17.53 -19.71
N GLY A 536 2.09 17.72 -19.69
CA GLY A 536 2.86 17.74 -18.44
C GLY A 536 2.37 18.80 -17.44
N TRP A 537 2.06 20.00 -17.94
CA TRP A 537 1.48 21.09 -17.16
C TRP A 537 0.07 20.75 -16.64
N LEU A 538 -0.80 20.16 -17.47
CA LEU A 538 -2.14 19.71 -17.06
C LEU A 538 -2.07 18.68 -15.93
N LEU A 539 -1.16 17.70 -16.05
CA LEU A 539 -0.95 16.67 -15.03
C LEU A 539 -0.37 17.23 -13.72
N THR A 540 0.22 18.42 -13.76
CA THR A 540 0.72 19.14 -12.59
C THR A 540 -0.36 20.01 -11.94
N ASN A 541 -1.24 20.63 -12.73
CA ASN A 541 -2.11 21.70 -12.27
C ASN A 541 -3.60 21.33 -12.15
N GLU A 542 -4.04 20.23 -12.76
CA GLU A 542 -5.44 19.80 -12.72
C GLU A 542 -5.62 18.57 -11.82
N ILE A 543 -6.20 18.78 -10.64
CA ILE A 543 -6.57 17.72 -9.68
C ILE A 543 -7.50 16.68 -10.35
N ASP A 544 -8.46 17.15 -11.16
CA ASP A 544 -9.40 16.32 -11.91
C ASP A 544 -8.75 15.49 -13.03
N GLU A 545 -7.52 15.82 -13.44
CA GLU A 545 -6.86 15.08 -14.50
C GLU A 545 -6.34 13.72 -14.05
N GLN A 546 -6.09 13.53 -12.76
CA GLN A 546 -5.61 12.27 -12.20
C GLN A 546 -6.47 11.74 -11.03
N GLY A 547 -7.29 12.57 -10.38
CA GLY A 547 -7.89 12.24 -9.08
C GLY A 547 -6.86 12.08 -7.95
N MET A 548 -5.58 12.33 -8.25
CA MET A 548 -4.40 12.30 -7.37
C MET A 548 -3.36 13.21 -8.03
N VAL A 549 -2.86 14.25 -7.39
CA VAL A 549 -1.82 15.07 -8.04
C VAL A 549 -0.47 14.39 -7.85
N GLY A 550 0.17 13.98 -8.94
CA GLY A 550 1.56 13.54 -8.91
C GLY A 550 2.52 14.72 -8.74
N HIS A 551 2.49 15.41 -7.59
CA HIS A 551 3.56 16.33 -7.24
C HIS A 551 4.68 15.59 -6.54
N ARG A 552 5.91 15.93 -6.90
CA ARG A 552 7.05 15.65 -6.04
C ARG A 552 6.98 16.67 -4.90
N LEU A 553 7.15 16.22 -3.65
CA LEU A 553 7.20 17.13 -2.49
C LEU A 553 8.38 18.12 -2.54
N PHE A 554 9.32 17.91 -3.46
CA PHE A 554 10.52 18.72 -3.67
C PHE A 554 10.82 18.89 -5.17
#